data_AF-K7FQN8-F1
#
_entry.id   AF-K7FQN8-F1
#
_cell.length_a   1.000
_cell.length_b   1.000
_cell.length_c   1.000
_cell.angle_alpha   90.00
_cell.angle_beta   90.00
_cell.angle_gamma   90.00
#
_symmetry.space_group_name_H-M   'P 1'
#
loop_
_entity.id
_entity.type
_entity.pdbx_description
1 polymer ?
#
loop_
_entity_poly.entity_id
_entity_poly.type
_entity_poly.pdbx_seq_one_letter_code
_entity_poly.pdbx_strand_id
1 'polypeptide(L)'
;KVIQLSQKFPKTDFVTVNKLVTDIVHMHTECCHGDMMDCMHERVELTDYVCSHQDAISSKLKDCCDKPLVERSACIIQLDNDDKPADLSPTVREFIEDKDVCDHFAKEQDAYLAKFVYEYSRRHPEFSVQMLLRVGKGYQELLETCCKSANPPECYGKGEEILKKQLQETQELLKANCNRYKELGEYLLQNQLLVLYTKRMPQLLPEELLQFTKQMAALGGKCCQLSEDKVFPCAEGHLDLILGQICRRHYASPINSNVCKCCSSSYALRRPCIGALGIDEKYVPVPLTPDLFAFHEDLCATEEAALQRSKQKLLINLVKYKPTITEEQLKTIIESFITMREKCCKAENHETCFGEEVAHFFSHISLIKSESLVGLKA
;
A
#
# COMPACT_ATOMS: atom_id res chain seq x y z
N LYS A 1 -17.12 0.98 -2.39
CA LYS A 1 -17.97 1.98 -1.70
C LYS A 1 -18.85 1.36 -0.62
N VAL A 2 -19.46 0.19 -0.86
CA VAL A 2 -20.21 -0.59 0.15
C VAL A 2 -19.49 -0.63 1.50
N ILE A 3 -18.24 -1.10 1.53
CA ILE A 3 -17.42 -1.18 2.75
C ILE A 3 -17.36 0.15 3.51
N GLN A 4 -17.02 1.23 2.81
CA GLN A 4 -16.84 2.55 3.42
C GLN A 4 -18.14 3.03 4.08
N LEU A 5 -19.28 2.87 3.40
CA LEU A 5 -20.57 3.27 3.96
C LEU A 5 -21.06 2.32 5.06
N SER A 6 -20.81 1.02 4.95
CA SER A 6 -21.14 0.04 5.98
C SER A 6 -20.35 0.26 7.27
N GLN A 7 -19.08 0.66 7.19
CA GLN A 7 -18.29 1.02 8.36
C GLN A 7 -18.71 2.37 8.94
N LYS A 8 -19.02 3.35 8.08
CA LYS A 8 -19.37 4.71 8.50
C LYS A 8 -20.76 4.78 9.11
N PHE A 9 -21.72 4.07 8.52
CA PHE A 9 -23.13 4.05 8.90
C PHE A 9 -23.59 2.60 9.18
N PRO A 10 -23.03 1.94 10.21
CA PRO A 10 -23.27 0.53 10.49
C PRO A 10 -24.69 0.21 10.94
N LYS A 11 -25.54 1.20 11.23
CA LYS A 11 -26.97 1.02 11.56
C LYS A 11 -27.87 1.01 10.32
N THR A 12 -27.41 1.61 9.22
CA THR A 12 -28.17 1.73 7.98
C THR A 12 -28.37 0.37 7.31
N ASP A 13 -29.57 0.10 6.82
CA ASP A 13 -29.90 -1.15 6.12
C ASP A 13 -29.17 -1.27 4.77
N PHE A 14 -29.12 -2.49 4.23
CA PHE A 14 -28.39 -2.76 2.99
C PHE A 14 -28.99 -2.05 1.77
N VAL A 15 -30.31 -1.89 1.70
CA VAL A 15 -30.98 -1.24 0.56
C VAL A 15 -30.58 0.23 0.49
N THR A 16 -30.64 0.92 1.64
CA THR A 16 -30.22 2.32 1.76
C THR A 16 -28.73 2.48 1.48
N VAL A 17 -27.87 1.60 2.02
CA VAL A 17 -26.43 1.62 1.68
C VAL A 17 -26.21 1.41 0.18
N ASN A 18 -26.89 0.45 -0.45
CA ASN A 18 -26.71 0.16 -1.86
C ASN A 18 -27.17 1.32 -2.77
N LYS A 19 -28.27 1.99 -2.40
CA LYS A 19 -28.70 3.25 -3.06
C LYS A 19 -27.59 4.29 -2.98
N LEU A 20 -27.11 4.61 -1.78
CA LEU A 20 -26.04 5.59 -1.58
C LEU A 20 -24.76 5.22 -2.33
N VAL A 21 -24.41 3.93 -2.38
CA VAL A 21 -23.26 3.45 -3.17
C VAL A 21 -23.46 3.76 -4.65
N THR A 22 -24.64 3.45 -5.19
CA THR A 22 -24.95 3.67 -6.61
C THR A 22 -24.82 5.15 -6.96
N ASP A 23 -25.48 6.00 -6.19
CA ASP A 23 -25.46 7.46 -6.38
C ASP A 23 -24.02 8.01 -6.25
N ILE A 24 -23.26 7.56 -5.24
CA ILE A 24 -21.87 8.00 -5.05
C ILE A 24 -20.94 7.52 -6.18
N VAL A 25 -21.15 6.31 -6.70
CA VAL A 25 -20.34 5.78 -7.81
C VAL A 25 -20.64 6.55 -9.10
N HIS A 26 -21.91 6.86 -9.36
CA HIS A 26 -22.32 7.68 -10.49
C HIS A 26 -21.65 9.06 -10.43
N MET A 27 -21.81 9.77 -9.31
CA MET A 27 -21.18 11.06 -9.08
C MET A 27 -19.66 11.00 -9.30
N HIS A 28 -18.96 10.03 -8.71
CA HIS A 28 -17.51 9.91 -8.93
C HIS A 28 -17.15 9.62 -10.40
N THR A 29 -18.00 8.92 -11.13
CA THR A 29 -17.80 8.62 -12.55
C THR A 29 -17.83 9.92 -13.36
N GLU A 30 -18.83 10.77 -13.14
CA GLU A 30 -18.91 12.11 -13.76
C GLU A 30 -17.71 12.98 -13.39
N CYS A 31 -17.36 13.05 -12.10
CA CYS A 31 -16.18 13.81 -11.65
C CYS A 31 -14.89 13.31 -12.32
N CYS A 32 -14.73 11.99 -12.50
CA CYS A 32 -13.53 11.40 -13.11
C CYS A 32 -13.48 11.54 -14.63
N HIS A 33 -14.63 11.67 -15.31
CA HIS A 33 -14.70 12.00 -16.73
C HIS A 33 -14.49 13.48 -17.03
N GLY A 34 -14.51 14.33 -15.99
CA GLY A 34 -14.30 15.76 -16.10
C GLY A 34 -15.60 16.57 -16.20
N ASP A 35 -16.77 15.94 -16.03
CA ASP A 35 -18.04 16.66 -15.91
C ASP A 35 -18.22 17.20 -14.50
N MET A 36 -17.54 18.32 -14.24
CA MET A 36 -17.48 18.91 -12.90
C MET A 36 -18.80 19.58 -12.48
N MET A 37 -19.64 20.00 -13.42
CA MET A 37 -20.91 20.65 -13.09
C MET A 37 -21.92 19.61 -12.61
N ASP A 38 -22.08 18.52 -13.36
CA ASP A 38 -23.00 17.44 -12.98
C ASP A 38 -22.49 16.72 -11.73
N CYS A 39 -21.18 16.46 -11.66
CA CYS A 39 -20.52 15.97 -10.44
C CYS A 39 -20.86 16.80 -9.19
N MET A 40 -20.78 18.13 -9.27
CA MET A 40 -21.07 19.00 -8.13
C MET A 40 -22.57 19.05 -7.82
N HIS A 41 -23.43 19.01 -8.84
CA HIS A 41 -24.87 18.96 -8.66
C HIS A 41 -25.30 17.67 -7.93
N GLU A 42 -24.87 16.51 -8.41
CA GLU A 42 -25.15 15.21 -7.78
C GLU A 42 -24.59 15.13 -6.36
N ARG A 43 -23.42 15.73 -6.11
CA ARG A 43 -22.87 15.82 -4.76
C ARG A 43 -23.79 16.56 -3.80
N VAL A 44 -24.40 17.66 -4.24
CA VAL A 44 -25.37 18.41 -3.45
C VAL A 44 -26.59 17.55 -3.16
N GLU A 45 -27.18 16.93 -4.18
CA GLU A 45 -28.35 16.05 -4.04
C GLU A 45 -28.09 14.89 -3.08
N LEU A 46 -26.92 14.26 -3.18
CA LEU A 46 -26.46 13.22 -2.28
C LEU A 46 -26.41 13.70 -0.83
N THR A 47 -25.86 14.88 -0.59
CA THR A 47 -25.77 15.42 0.78
C THR A 47 -27.11 15.82 1.35
N ASP A 48 -28.02 16.33 0.52
CA ASP A 48 -29.39 16.66 0.92
C ASP A 48 -30.21 15.39 1.19
N TYR A 49 -30.01 14.33 0.40
CA TYR A 49 -30.61 13.02 0.66
C TYR A 49 -30.12 12.45 2.00
N VAL A 50 -28.81 12.48 2.27
CA VAL A 50 -28.25 12.00 3.54
C VAL A 50 -28.81 12.78 4.72
N CYS A 51 -28.95 14.10 4.60
CA CYS A 51 -29.46 14.93 5.68
C CYS A 51 -30.97 14.81 5.91
N SER A 52 -31.76 14.64 4.85
CA SER A 52 -33.21 14.38 4.97
C SER A 52 -33.52 13.01 5.59
N HIS A 53 -32.58 12.08 5.57
CA HIS A 53 -32.69 10.73 6.16
C HIS A 53 -31.73 10.52 7.34
N GLN A 54 -31.22 11.59 7.95
CA GLN A 54 -30.13 11.53 8.93
C GLN A 54 -30.42 10.59 10.11
N ASP A 55 -31.65 10.58 10.62
CA ASP A 55 -32.04 9.77 11.78
C ASP A 55 -31.97 8.26 11.50
N ALA A 56 -32.21 7.85 10.25
CA ALA A 56 -32.10 6.47 9.80
C ALA A 56 -30.66 6.10 9.40
N ILE A 57 -29.85 7.08 9.00
CA ILE A 57 -28.48 6.84 8.52
C ILE A 57 -27.48 6.83 9.68
N SER A 58 -27.42 7.91 10.47
CA SER A 58 -26.50 8.00 11.60
C SER A 58 -26.84 9.13 12.56
N SER A 59 -26.74 8.82 13.86
CA SER A 59 -26.86 9.81 14.93
C SER A 59 -25.77 10.90 14.91
N LYS A 60 -24.67 10.69 14.16
CA LYS A 60 -23.55 11.64 14.07
C LYS A 60 -23.71 12.68 12.96
N LEU A 61 -24.78 12.62 12.15
CA LEU A 61 -24.96 13.50 10.99
C LEU A 61 -25.48 14.90 11.33
N LYS A 62 -26.14 15.08 12.48
CA LYS A 62 -26.84 16.31 12.85
C LYS A 62 -25.98 17.57 12.70
N ASP A 63 -24.81 17.56 13.33
CA ASP A 63 -23.88 18.70 13.31
C ASP A 63 -23.35 19.03 11.90
N CYS A 64 -23.30 18.03 11.01
CA CYS A 64 -22.92 18.26 9.61
C CYS A 64 -24.08 18.80 8.77
N CYS A 65 -25.30 18.34 9.02
CA CYS A 65 -26.48 18.73 8.26
C CYS A 65 -26.92 20.17 8.52
N ASP A 66 -26.63 20.70 9.71
CA ASP A 66 -26.85 22.09 10.07
C ASP A 66 -25.84 23.06 9.42
N LYS A 67 -24.80 22.55 8.76
CA LYS A 67 -23.78 23.38 8.09
C LYS A 67 -24.26 23.89 6.72
N PRO A 68 -23.68 25.03 6.25
CA PRO A 68 -23.86 25.51 4.89
C PRO A 68 -23.42 24.47 3.86
N LEU A 69 -23.97 24.53 2.64
CA LEU A 69 -23.83 23.52 1.60
C LEU A 69 -22.39 23.07 1.33
N VAL A 70 -21.47 24.03 1.18
CA VAL A 70 -20.05 23.75 0.89
C VAL A 70 -19.37 23.00 2.04
N GLU A 71 -19.67 23.38 3.28
CA GLU A 71 -19.09 22.77 4.48
C GLU A 71 -19.74 21.44 4.84
N ARG A 72 -21.06 21.31 4.59
CA ARG A 72 -21.87 20.11 4.86
C ARG A 72 -21.25 18.89 4.19
N SER A 73 -20.94 19.01 2.89
CA SER A 73 -20.30 17.95 2.11
C SER A 73 -18.97 17.48 2.72
N ALA A 74 -18.10 18.41 3.08
CA ALA A 74 -16.80 18.07 3.67
C ALA A 74 -16.96 17.44 5.07
N CYS A 75 -17.87 17.98 5.88
CA CYS A 75 -18.19 17.46 7.21
C CYS A 75 -18.68 16.01 7.14
N ILE A 76 -19.67 15.71 6.28
CA ILE A 76 -20.20 14.35 6.13
C ILE A 76 -19.07 13.40 5.71
N ILE A 77 -18.18 13.79 4.80
CA ILE A 77 -17.06 12.93 4.36
C ILE A 77 -16.09 12.64 5.51
N GLN A 78 -15.76 13.65 6.31
CA GLN A 78 -14.78 13.56 7.41
C GLN A 78 -15.35 12.96 8.70
N LEU A 79 -16.68 12.79 8.77
CA LEU A 79 -17.34 12.22 9.93
C LEU A 79 -16.76 10.84 10.30
N ASP A 80 -16.49 10.63 11.59
CA ASP A 80 -16.08 9.34 12.12
C ASP A 80 -17.19 8.29 11.93
N ASN A 81 -16.81 7.01 12.01
CA ASN A 81 -17.76 5.91 11.97
C ASN A 81 -18.78 6.03 13.12
N ASP A 82 -20.06 5.75 12.85
CA ASP A 82 -21.06 5.59 13.90
C ASP A 82 -20.80 4.34 14.74
N ASP A 83 -21.44 4.27 15.89
CA ASP A 83 -21.25 3.19 16.84
C ASP A 83 -21.86 1.89 16.27
N LYS A 84 -21.09 0.80 16.37
CA LYS A 84 -21.54 -0.53 15.97
C LYS A 84 -22.83 -0.89 16.73
N PRO A 85 -23.90 -1.34 16.04
CA PRO A 85 -25.11 -1.76 16.72
C PRO A 85 -24.84 -2.92 17.69
N ALA A 86 -25.36 -2.81 18.91
CA ALA A 86 -25.09 -3.74 20.02
C ALA A 86 -25.70 -5.14 19.81
N ASP A 87 -26.71 -5.24 18.96
CA ASP A 87 -27.47 -6.44 18.61
C ASP A 87 -26.86 -7.24 17.44
N LEU A 88 -25.81 -6.73 16.79
CA LEU A 88 -25.14 -7.46 15.72
C LEU A 88 -24.38 -8.67 16.26
N SER A 89 -24.70 -9.85 15.72
CA SER A 89 -23.87 -11.04 15.87
C SER A 89 -22.41 -10.72 15.48
N PRO A 90 -21.41 -11.20 16.24
CA PRO A 90 -20.01 -11.00 15.89
C PRO A 90 -19.59 -11.74 14.63
N THR A 91 -20.39 -12.70 14.15
CA THR A 91 -20.11 -13.54 12.98
C THR A 91 -21.15 -13.33 11.88
N VAL A 92 -20.81 -13.77 10.67
CA VAL A 92 -21.67 -13.75 9.47
C VAL A 92 -21.95 -15.19 9.01
N ARG A 93 -22.38 -16.02 9.96
CA ARG A 93 -22.58 -17.47 9.78
C ARG A 93 -23.55 -17.81 8.65
N GLU A 94 -24.51 -16.95 8.37
CA GLU A 94 -25.46 -17.10 7.27
C GLU A 94 -24.77 -17.28 5.91
N PHE A 95 -23.53 -16.80 5.74
CA PHE A 95 -22.76 -16.95 4.50
C PHE A 95 -21.95 -18.25 4.40
N ILE A 96 -21.92 -19.07 5.46
CA ILE A 96 -21.14 -20.32 5.51
C ILE A 96 -21.91 -21.52 6.08
N GLU A 97 -23.03 -21.31 6.76
CA GLU A 97 -23.88 -22.37 7.34
C GLU A 97 -25.15 -22.63 6.52
N ASP A 98 -25.61 -21.66 5.73
CA ASP A 98 -26.78 -21.85 4.85
C ASP A 98 -26.44 -22.86 3.74
N LYS A 99 -27.37 -23.77 3.41
CA LYS A 99 -27.22 -24.78 2.37
C LYS A 99 -27.40 -24.20 0.97
N ASP A 100 -28.10 -23.07 0.86
CA ASP A 100 -28.46 -22.45 -0.41
C ASP A 100 -27.44 -21.37 -0.84
N VAL A 101 -26.29 -21.25 -0.15
CA VAL A 101 -25.20 -20.30 -0.46
C VAL A 101 -24.80 -20.35 -1.94
N CYS A 102 -24.62 -21.56 -2.49
CA CYS A 102 -24.22 -21.71 -3.89
C CYS A 102 -25.32 -21.32 -4.87
N ASP A 103 -26.59 -21.54 -4.52
CA ASP A 103 -27.73 -21.12 -5.33
C ASP A 103 -27.86 -19.61 -5.35
N HIS A 104 -27.71 -18.96 -4.19
CA HIS A 104 -27.70 -17.50 -4.08
C HIS A 104 -26.53 -16.89 -4.86
N PHE A 105 -25.33 -17.45 -4.71
CA PHE A 105 -24.13 -17.01 -5.42
C PHE A 105 -24.27 -17.17 -6.94
N ALA A 106 -24.86 -18.27 -7.42
CA ALA A 106 -25.04 -18.51 -8.84
C ALA A 106 -26.11 -17.61 -9.48
N LYS A 107 -27.18 -17.26 -8.74
CA LYS A 107 -28.28 -16.43 -9.25
C LYS A 107 -27.94 -14.95 -9.28
N GLU A 108 -27.32 -14.42 -8.22
CA GLU A 108 -27.10 -12.99 -8.03
C GLU A 108 -25.72 -12.71 -7.44
N GLN A 109 -24.66 -13.16 -8.13
CA GLN A 109 -23.27 -13.11 -7.65
C GLN A 109 -22.88 -11.75 -7.05
N ASP A 110 -23.06 -10.66 -7.79
CA ASP A 110 -22.63 -9.33 -7.35
C ASP A 110 -23.41 -8.82 -6.14
N ALA A 111 -24.74 -9.00 -6.13
CA ALA A 111 -25.58 -8.58 -5.02
C ALA A 111 -25.29 -9.40 -3.75
N TYR A 112 -25.09 -10.71 -3.91
CA TYR A 112 -24.74 -11.61 -2.82
C TYR A 112 -23.38 -11.25 -2.20
N LEU A 113 -22.36 -11.00 -3.01
CA LEU A 113 -21.04 -10.56 -2.54
C LEU A 113 -21.11 -9.16 -1.91
N ALA A 114 -21.90 -8.24 -2.47
CA ALA A 114 -22.12 -6.92 -1.89
C ALA A 114 -22.77 -7.03 -0.49
N LYS A 115 -23.73 -7.95 -0.32
CA LYS A 115 -24.37 -8.22 0.96
C LYS A 115 -23.40 -8.83 1.98
N PHE A 116 -22.58 -9.79 1.57
CA PHE A 116 -21.50 -10.35 2.41
C PHE A 116 -20.57 -9.25 2.91
N VAL A 117 -20.06 -8.44 1.98
CA VAL A 117 -19.13 -7.36 2.32
C VAL A 117 -19.80 -6.29 3.18
N TYR A 118 -21.09 -5.99 2.96
CA TYR A 118 -21.87 -5.10 3.83
C TYR A 118 -21.95 -5.62 5.27
N GLU A 119 -22.34 -6.89 5.46
CA GLU A 119 -22.50 -7.48 6.79
C GLU A 119 -21.15 -7.61 7.50
N TYR A 120 -20.10 -8.01 6.79
CA TYR A 120 -18.78 -8.13 7.37
C TYR A 120 -18.21 -6.74 7.75
N SER A 121 -18.33 -5.74 6.87
CA SER A 121 -17.76 -4.41 7.09
C SER A 121 -18.37 -3.68 8.28
N ARG A 122 -19.71 -3.71 8.43
CA ARG A 122 -20.40 -3.04 9.57
C ARG A 122 -20.08 -3.67 10.93
N ARG A 123 -19.54 -4.90 10.95
CA ARG A 123 -19.09 -5.59 12.17
C ARG A 123 -17.64 -5.31 12.53
N HIS A 124 -16.85 -4.83 11.55
CA HIS A 124 -15.38 -4.72 11.63
C HIS A 124 -14.86 -3.31 11.26
N PRO A 125 -15.20 -2.26 12.04
CA PRO A 125 -14.67 -0.92 11.82
C PRO A 125 -13.14 -0.82 12.04
N GLU A 126 -12.54 -1.76 12.76
CA GLU A 126 -11.10 -1.87 13.01
C GLU A 126 -10.29 -2.33 11.79
N PHE A 127 -10.95 -2.84 10.75
CA PHE A 127 -10.28 -3.27 9.52
C PHE A 127 -10.23 -2.15 8.48
N SER A 128 -9.17 -2.16 7.67
CA SER A 128 -9.05 -1.26 6.53
C SER A 128 -10.02 -1.66 5.43
N VAL A 129 -10.41 -0.69 4.60
CA VAL A 129 -11.22 -0.95 3.39
C VAL A 129 -10.55 -1.99 2.50
N GLN A 130 -9.23 -1.90 2.34
CA GLN A 130 -8.42 -2.82 1.54
C GLN A 130 -8.47 -4.24 2.09
N MET A 131 -8.45 -4.39 3.41
CA MET A 131 -8.55 -5.70 4.05
C MET A 131 -9.93 -6.32 3.84
N LEU A 132 -10.98 -5.53 4.02
CA LEU A 132 -12.37 -5.97 3.79
C LEU A 132 -12.62 -6.33 2.33
N LEU A 133 -11.98 -5.62 1.38
CA LEU A 133 -11.97 -6.00 -0.04
C LEU A 133 -11.25 -7.34 -0.26
N ARG A 134 -10.15 -7.61 0.44
CA ARG A 134 -9.44 -8.90 0.37
C ARG A 134 -10.27 -10.03 0.95
N VAL A 135 -10.96 -9.80 2.07
CA VAL A 135 -11.91 -10.76 2.64
C VAL A 135 -13.04 -11.07 1.66
N GLY A 136 -13.63 -10.04 1.05
CA GLY A 136 -14.64 -10.20 -0.01
C GLY A 136 -14.12 -11.01 -1.20
N LYS A 137 -12.91 -10.71 -1.69
CA LYS A 137 -12.30 -11.43 -2.80
C LYS A 137 -11.97 -12.89 -2.43
N GLY A 138 -11.45 -13.14 -1.24
CA GLY A 138 -11.18 -14.48 -0.75
C GLY A 138 -12.45 -15.31 -0.60
N TYR A 139 -13.55 -14.71 -0.13
CA TYR A 139 -14.85 -15.37 -0.08
C TYR A 139 -15.40 -15.68 -1.48
N GLN A 140 -15.28 -14.76 -2.44
CA GLN A 140 -15.62 -15.02 -3.83
C GLN A 140 -14.84 -16.23 -4.39
N GLU A 141 -13.52 -16.26 -4.23
CA GLU A 141 -12.66 -17.36 -4.73
C GLU A 141 -12.98 -18.70 -4.04
N LEU A 142 -13.31 -18.64 -2.75
CA LEU A 142 -13.79 -19.80 -1.99
C LEU A 142 -15.07 -20.36 -2.62
N LEU A 143 -16.08 -19.53 -2.90
CA LEU A 143 -17.34 -19.98 -3.50
C LEU A 143 -17.16 -20.49 -4.94
N GLU A 144 -16.36 -19.79 -5.75
CA GLU A 144 -16.00 -20.22 -7.11
C GLU A 144 -15.38 -21.63 -7.16
N THR A 145 -14.72 -22.04 -6.07
CA THR A 145 -14.12 -23.36 -5.88
C THR A 145 -15.09 -24.34 -5.24
N CYS A 146 -15.67 -23.99 -4.08
CA CYS A 146 -16.48 -24.88 -3.26
C CYS A 146 -17.82 -25.24 -3.89
N CYS A 147 -18.45 -24.33 -4.62
CA CYS A 147 -19.71 -24.61 -5.31
C CYS A 147 -19.58 -25.59 -6.47
N LYS A 148 -18.35 -25.97 -6.85
CA LYS A 148 -18.04 -27.01 -7.84
C LYS A 148 -17.53 -28.31 -7.21
N SER A 149 -17.44 -28.36 -5.89
CA SER A 149 -16.94 -29.52 -5.14
C SER A 149 -18.02 -30.58 -4.94
N ALA A 150 -17.63 -31.79 -4.53
CA ALA A 150 -18.56 -32.89 -4.25
C ALA A 150 -19.49 -32.61 -3.05
N ASN A 151 -19.05 -31.76 -2.10
CA ASN A 151 -19.83 -31.36 -0.93
C ASN A 151 -19.63 -29.87 -0.64
N PRO A 152 -20.37 -28.97 -1.34
CA PRO A 152 -20.18 -27.53 -1.19
C PRO A 152 -20.31 -27.02 0.26
N PRO A 153 -21.34 -27.42 1.05
CA PRO A 153 -21.48 -26.97 2.44
C PRO A 153 -20.28 -27.29 3.33
N GLU A 154 -19.69 -28.47 3.18
CA GLU A 154 -18.49 -28.84 3.93
C GLU A 154 -17.26 -28.03 3.49
N CYS A 155 -17.20 -27.65 2.21
CA CYS A 155 -16.10 -26.86 1.67
C CYS A 155 -16.17 -25.39 2.13
N TYR A 156 -17.29 -24.68 1.87
CA TYR A 156 -17.40 -23.26 2.22
C TYR A 156 -17.60 -23.06 3.73
N GLY A 157 -18.04 -24.07 4.48
CA GLY A 157 -18.12 -24.05 5.94
C GLY A 157 -16.76 -23.80 6.63
N LYS A 158 -15.65 -24.05 5.92
CA LYS A 158 -14.27 -23.75 6.39
C LYS A 158 -13.83 -22.31 6.08
N GLY A 159 -14.70 -21.51 5.46
CA GLY A 159 -14.39 -20.17 4.99
C GLY A 159 -13.92 -19.22 6.09
N GLU A 160 -14.54 -19.28 7.28
CA GLU A 160 -14.14 -18.43 8.41
C GLU A 160 -12.69 -18.68 8.84
N GLU A 161 -12.28 -19.95 8.94
CA GLU A 161 -10.91 -20.33 9.30
C GLU A 161 -9.89 -19.82 8.26
N ILE A 162 -10.19 -20.03 6.97
CA ILE A 162 -9.34 -19.62 5.86
C ILE A 162 -9.16 -18.10 5.85
N LEU A 163 -10.25 -17.35 5.98
CA LEU A 163 -10.22 -15.90 5.99
C LEU A 163 -9.47 -15.39 7.23
N LYS A 164 -9.75 -15.95 8.41
CA LYS A 164 -9.09 -15.56 9.68
C LYS A 164 -7.57 -15.70 9.62
N LYS A 165 -7.06 -16.72 8.92
CA LYS A 165 -5.61 -16.87 8.70
C LYS A 165 -5.03 -15.70 7.90
N GLN A 166 -5.66 -15.31 6.79
CA GLN A 166 -5.22 -14.17 5.96
C GLN A 166 -5.27 -12.83 6.72
N LEU A 167 -6.28 -12.68 7.60
CA LEU A 167 -6.43 -11.58 8.53
C LEU A 167 -5.23 -11.49 9.48
N GLN A 168 -4.90 -12.60 10.14
CA GLN A 168 -3.80 -12.67 11.08
C GLN A 168 -2.45 -12.37 10.42
N GLU A 169 -2.15 -12.98 9.26
CA GLU A 169 -0.90 -12.75 8.50
C GLU A 169 -0.72 -11.25 8.16
N THR A 170 -1.82 -10.56 7.83
CA THR A 170 -1.78 -9.14 7.52
C THR A 170 -1.50 -8.28 8.77
N GLN A 171 -2.15 -8.60 9.89
CA GLN A 171 -1.96 -7.91 11.16
C GLN A 171 -0.54 -8.10 11.69
N GLU A 172 0.00 -9.31 11.61
CA GLU A 172 1.38 -9.63 11.99
C GLU A 172 2.40 -8.85 11.15
N LEU A 173 2.19 -8.78 9.83
CA LEU A 173 3.05 -7.99 8.95
C LEU A 173 3.03 -6.51 9.31
N LEU A 174 1.84 -5.94 9.60
CA LEU A 174 1.74 -4.54 9.98
C LEU A 174 2.46 -4.27 11.31
N LYS A 175 2.26 -5.14 12.30
CA LYS A 175 2.94 -5.05 13.60
C LYS A 175 4.46 -5.12 13.44
N ALA A 176 4.96 -6.04 12.61
CA ALA A 176 6.38 -6.15 12.30
C ALA A 176 6.92 -4.86 11.66
N ASN A 177 6.20 -4.27 10.71
CA ASN A 177 6.58 -3.01 10.07
C ASN A 177 6.61 -1.84 11.07
N CYS A 178 5.63 -1.73 11.97
CA CYS A 178 5.63 -0.69 12.99
C CYS A 178 6.73 -0.86 14.04
N ASN A 179 7.03 -2.10 14.45
CA ASN A 179 8.19 -2.38 15.32
C ASN A 179 9.49 -1.95 14.64
N ARG A 180 9.64 -2.30 13.35
CA ARG A 180 10.81 -1.93 12.55
C ARG A 180 10.94 -0.41 12.38
N TYR A 181 9.84 0.31 12.21
CA TYR A 181 9.85 1.77 12.22
C TYR A 181 10.30 2.33 13.58
N LYS A 182 9.81 1.76 14.69
CA LYS A 182 10.21 2.19 16.05
C LYS A 182 11.69 1.96 16.32
N GLU A 183 12.25 0.86 15.81
CA GLU A 183 13.67 0.52 15.96
C GLU A 183 14.59 1.39 15.09
N LEU A 184 14.21 1.63 13.84
CA LEU A 184 15.09 2.24 12.84
C LEU A 184 14.86 3.74 12.63
N GLY A 185 13.65 4.22 12.92
CA GLY A 185 13.18 5.54 12.47
C GLY A 185 12.93 5.60 10.95
N GLU A 186 12.44 6.76 10.50
CA GLU A 186 11.97 6.97 9.13
C GLU A 186 13.08 6.78 8.08
N TYR A 187 14.24 7.43 8.27
CA TYR A 187 15.32 7.42 7.28
C TYR A 187 15.87 6.02 7.01
N LEU A 188 16.15 5.24 8.06
CA LEU A 188 16.68 3.89 7.90
C LEU A 188 15.63 2.90 7.39
N LEU A 189 14.36 3.07 7.76
CA LEU A 189 13.26 2.31 7.15
C LEU A 189 13.16 2.63 5.65
N GLN A 190 13.26 3.90 5.27
CA GLN A 190 13.27 4.31 3.87
C GLN A 190 14.42 3.64 3.11
N ASN A 191 15.62 3.55 3.68
CA ASN A 191 16.76 2.88 3.03
C ASN A 191 16.49 1.41 2.72
N GLN A 192 15.81 0.70 3.62
CA GLN A 192 15.43 -0.69 3.38
C GLN A 192 14.34 -0.82 2.32
N LEU A 193 13.37 0.08 2.32
CA LEU A 193 12.36 0.17 1.26
C LEU A 193 13.00 0.51 -0.09
N LEU A 194 14.02 1.37 -0.12
CA LEU A 194 14.78 1.69 -1.33
C LEU A 194 15.45 0.45 -1.91
N VAL A 195 16.15 -0.34 -1.10
CA VAL A 195 16.75 -1.59 -1.57
C VAL A 195 15.68 -2.53 -2.11
N LEU A 196 14.59 -2.72 -1.36
CA LEU A 196 13.48 -3.60 -1.73
C LEU A 196 12.81 -3.19 -3.05
N TYR A 197 12.39 -1.94 -3.17
CA TYR A 197 11.68 -1.43 -4.34
C TYR A 197 12.59 -1.24 -5.55
N THR A 198 13.88 -0.95 -5.35
CA THR A 198 14.85 -0.95 -6.47
C THR A 198 15.05 -2.35 -7.02
N LYS A 199 15.07 -3.41 -6.19
CA LYS A 199 15.10 -4.81 -6.67
C LYS A 199 13.85 -5.17 -7.45
N ARG A 200 12.67 -4.73 -7.00
CA ARG A 200 11.36 -5.02 -7.60
C ARG A 200 11.08 -4.26 -8.90
N MET A 201 11.53 -3.02 -8.94
CA MET A 201 11.17 -2.03 -9.96
C MET A 201 12.41 -1.22 -10.39
N PRO A 202 13.51 -1.87 -10.81
CA PRO A 202 14.78 -1.18 -11.12
C PRO A 202 14.67 -0.20 -12.31
N GLN A 203 13.61 -0.30 -13.11
CA GLN A 203 13.33 0.60 -14.23
C GLN A 203 12.82 1.99 -13.79
N LEU A 204 12.34 2.16 -12.55
CA LEU A 204 11.97 3.47 -12.02
C LEU A 204 13.18 4.40 -11.93
N LEU A 205 12.97 5.70 -12.16
CA LEU A 205 14.03 6.69 -11.98
C LEU A 205 14.42 6.80 -10.49
N PRO A 206 15.67 7.17 -10.17
CA PRO A 206 16.10 7.32 -8.77
C PRO A 206 15.21 8.25 -7.96
N GLU A 207 14.80 9.39 -8.52
CA GLU A 207 13.92 10.34 -7.82
C GLU A 207 12.51 9.77 -7.56
N GLU A 208 12.01 8.89 -8.43
CA GLU A 208 10.73 8.20 -8.23
C GLU A 208 10.83 7.17 -7.09
N LEU A 209 11.92 6.40 -7.07
CA LEU A 209 12.21 5.46 -5.97
C LEU A 209 12.33 6.20 -4.63
N LEU A 210 13.06 7.31 -4.60
CA LEU A 210 13.17 8.18 -3.43
C LEU A 210 11.80 8.68 -2.97
N GLN A 211 10.99 9.20 -3.90
CA GLN A 211 9.66 9.73 -3.60
C GLN A 211 8.74 8.67 -3.01
N PHE A 212 8.55 7.53 -3.70
CA PHE A 212 7.61 6.51 -3.25
C PHE A 212 8.04 5.88 -1.92
N THR A 213 9.33 5.59 -1.75
CA THR A 213 9.81 4.97 -0.50
C THR A 213 9.78 5.94 0.67
N LYS A 214 10.02 7.24 0.45
CA LYS A 214 9.85 8.29 1.48
C LYS A 214 8.40 8.35 1.94
N GLN A 215 7.44 8.39 1.00
CA GLN A 215 6.02 8.37 1.33
C GLN A 215 5.64 7.12 2.14
N MET A 216 6.18 5.95 1.79
CA MET A 216 5.94 4.70 2.53
C MET A 216 6.54 4.73 3.93
N ALA A 217 7.78 5.22 4.09
CA ALA A 217 8.44 5.30 5.39
C ALA A 217 7.73 6.28 6.33
N ALA A 218 7.28 7.42 5.81
CA ALA A 218 6.52 8.43 6.56
C ALA A 218 5.18 7.91 7.12
N LEU A 219 4.64 6.80 6.57
CA LEU A 219 3.47 6.14 7.15
C LEU A 219 3.74 5.60 8.55
N GLY A 220 4.98 5.22 8.85
CA GLY A 220 5.35 4.76 10.18
C GLY A 220 5.11 5.86 11.23
N GLY A 221 5.55 7.08 10.96
CA GLY A 221 5.32 8.23 11.83
C GLY A 221 3.85 8.62 11.92
N LYS A 222 3.12 8.51 10.80
CA LYS A 222 1.70 8.88 10.72
C LYS A 222 0.77 7.88 11.41
N CYS A 223 1.04 6.58 11.28
CA CYS A 223 0.08 5.53 11.63
C CYS A 223 0.51 4.68 12.82
N CYS A 224 1.80 4.41 13.04
CA CYS A 224 2.23 3.44 14.06
C CYS A 224 2.11 3.97 15.51
N GLN A 225 1.82 5.24 15.69
CA GLN A 225 1.55 5.84 17.01
C GLN A 225 0.05 5.85 17.38
N LEU A 226 -0.81 5.44 16.45
CA LEU A 226 -2.25 5.38 16.71
C LEU A 226 -2.62 4.20 17.61
N SER A 227 -3.85 4.20 18.10
CA SER A 227 -4.44 3.07 18.81
C SER A 227 -4.56 1.84 17.90
N GLU A 228 -4.53 0.63 18.48
CA GLU A 228 -4.49 -0.64 17.73
C GLU A 228 -5.59 -0.77 16.67
N ASP A 229 -6.80 -0.27 16.98
CA ASP A 229 -7.96 -0.21 16.09
C ASP A 229 -7.82 0.78 14.93
N LYS A 230 -6.88 1.74 15.01
CA LYS A 230 -6.65 2.80 14.02
C LYS A 230 -5.38 2.61 13.20
N VAL A 231 -4.38 1.91 13.75
CA VAL A 231 -3.11 1.64 13.05
C VAL A 231 -3.38 0.95 11.71
N PHE A 232 -4.24 -0.06 11.73
CA PHE A 232 -4.54 -0.89 10.58
C PHE A 232 -5.27 -0.16 9.44
N PRO A 233 -6.41 0.52 9.65
CA PRO A 233 -7.05 1.32 8.61
C PRO A 233 -6.17 2.49 8.13
N CYS A 234 -5.37 3.10 9.00
CA CYS A 234 -4.44 4.15 8.61
C CYS A 234 -3.37 3.63 7.65
N ALA A 235 -2.64 2.58 8.03
CA ALA A 235 -1.47 2.12 7.29
C ALA A 235 -1.83 1.50 5.93
N GLU A 236 -2.79 0.57 5.90
CA GLU A 236 -3.23 -0.09 4.66
C GLU A 236 -3.84 0.92 3.68
N GLY A 237 -4.69 1.82 4.17
CA GLY A 237 -5.35 2.83 3.34
C GLY A 237 -4.34 3.75 2.64
N HIS A 238 -3.37 4.29 3.39
CA HIS A 238 -2.35 5.17 2.80
C HIS A 238 -1.35 4.41 1.92
N LEU A 239 -0.93 3.20 2.31
CA LEU A 239 -0.03 2.39 1.50
C LEU A 239 -0.66 2.09 0.14
N ASP A 240 -1.94 1.73 0.13
CA ASP A 240 -2.68 1.44 -1.11
C ASP A 240 -2.77 2.65 -2.05
N LEU A 241 -2.89 3.87 -1.52
CA LEU A 241 -2.81 5.09 -2.34
C LEU A 241 -1.44 5.25 -3.00
N ILE A 242 -0.35 4.99 -2.28
CA ILE A 242 1.02 5.04 -2.83
C ILE A 242 1.21 3.97 -3.91
N LEU A 243 0.77 2.73 -3.65
CA LEU A 243 0.79 1.66 -4.64
C LEU A 243 -0.06 2.01 -5.88
N GLY A 244 -1.16 2.72 -5.69
CA GLY A 244 -1.96 3.27 -6.79
C GLY A 244 -1.25 4.36 -7.58
N GLN A 245 -0.41 5.19 -6.95
CA GLN A 245 0.45 6.13 -7.67
C GLN A 245 1.48 5.39 -8.52
N ILE A 246 2.11 4.33 -8.00
CA ILE A 246 3.02 3.48 -8.76
C ILE A 246 2.30 2.85 -9.96
N CYS A 247 1.09 2.33 -9.79
CA CYS A 247 0.33 1.75 -10.89
C CYS A 247 -0.08 2.79 -11.94
N ARG A 248 -0.52 3.98 -11.54
CA ARG A 248 -0.80 5.07 -12.49
C ARG A 248 0.45 5.46 -13.27
N ARG A 249 1.59 5.58 -12.57
CA ARG A 249 2.89 5.82 -13.20
C ARG A 249 3.27 4.71 -14.17
N HIS A 250 3.03 3.45 -13.83
CA HIS A 250 3.26 2.29 -14.69
C HIS A 250 2.43 2.34 -15.97
N TYR A 251 1.16 2.71 -15.89
CA TYR A 251 0.31 2.82 -17.08
C TYR A 251 0.75 3.93 -18.04
N ALA A 252 1.32 5.03 -17.51
CA ALA A 252 1.87 6.10 -18.34
C ALA A 252 3.22 5.73 -18.99
N SER A 253 4.08 5.00 -18.28
CA SER A 253 5.33 4.47 -18.83
C SER A 253 5.64 3.13 -18.15
N PRO A 254 5.56 2.01 -18.89
CA PRO A 254 5.68 0.67 -18.30
C PRO A 254 7.00 0.47 -17.54
N ILE A 255 6.88 -0.06 -16.32
CA ILE A 255 8.00 -0.39 -15.44
C ILE A 255 8.53 -1.79 -15.79
N ASN A 256 7.76 -2.84 -15.49
CA ASN A 256 8.03 -4.22 -15.89
C ASN A 256 6.76 -5.07 -15.89
N SER A 257 6.83 -6.30 -16.41
CA SER A 257 5.66 -7.20 -16.55
C SER A 257 5.09 -7.66 -15.20
N ASN A 258 5.92 -7.76 -14.16
CA ASN A 258 5.47 -8.19 -12.83
C ASN A 258 4.61 -7.09 -12.17
N VAL A 259 5.03 -5.83 -12.29
CA VAL A 259 4.23 -4.67 -11.88
C VAL A 259 2.93 -4.59 -12.69
N CYS A 260 2.99 -4.81 -14.01
CA CYS A 260 1.79 -4.84 -14.86
C CYS A 260 0.78 -5.85 -14.33
N LYS A 261 1.22 -7.08 -14.01
CA LYS A 261 0.36 -8.12 -13.43
C LYS A 261 -0.26 -7.67 -12.11
N CYS A 262 0.52 -7.09 -11.19
CA CYS A 262 -0.02 -6.65 -9.90
C CYS A 262 -0.98 -5.45 -10.01
N CYS A 263 -0.75 -4.54 -10.95
CA CYS A 263 -1.60 -3.36 -11.14
C CYS A 263 -2.91 -3.66 -11.87
N SER A 264 -2.93 -4.67 -12.75
CA SER A 264 -4.09 -5.01 -13.59
C SER A 264 -4.93 -6.18 -13.09
N SER A 265 -4.39 -7.05 -12.22
CA SER A 265 -5.08 -8.28 -11.81
C SER A 265 -6.25 -8.05 -10.84
N SER A 266 -6.00 -7.44 -9.68
CA SER A 266 -7.02 -7.23 -8.66
C SER A 266 -6.66 -6.05 -7.77
N TYR A 267 -7.59 -5.09 -7.66
CA TYR A 267 -7.43 -3.94 -6.77
C TYR A 267 -7.29 -4.40 -5.30
N ALA A 268 -8.07 -5.39 -4.87
CA ALA A 268 -8.00 -5.95 -3.52
C ALA A 268 -6.63 -6.61 -3.24
N LEU A 269 -6.06 -7.29 -4.23
CA LEU A 269 -4.80 -8.04 -4.08
C LEU A 269 -3.56 -7.25 -4.49
N ARG A 270 -3.69 -5.97 -4.86
CA ARG A 270 -2.57 -5.13 -5.29
C ARG A 270 -1.44 -5.08 -4.25
N ARG A 271 -1.78 -4.79 -2.99
CA ARG A 271 -0.82 -4.70 -1.88
C ARG A 271 -0.07 -6.02 -1.65
N PRO A 272 -0.72 -7.18 -1.44
CA PRO A 272 0.01 -8.43 -1.29
C PRO A 272 0.78 -8.82 -2.56
N CYS A 273 0.27 -8.56 -3.76
CA CYS A 273 0.98 -8.83 -5.01
C CYS A 273 2.28 -8.05 -5.13
N ILE A 274 2.24 -6.71 -4.96
CA ILE A 274 3.45 -5.86 -5.01
C ILE A 274 4.39 -6.23 -3.86
N GLY A 275 3.84 -6.52 -2.68
CA GLY A 275 4.59 -6.96 -1.50
C GLY A 275 5.34 -8.27 -1.70
N ALA A 276 4.89 -9.15 -2.59
CA ALA A 276 5.52 -10.43 -2.90
C ALA A 276 6.52 -10.37 -4.07
N LEU A 277 6.66 -9.22 -4.74
CA LEU A 277 7.62 -9.08 -5.83
C LEU A 277 9.06 -9.27 -5.31
N GLY A 278 9.81 -10.11 -6.02
CA GLY A 278 11.25 -10.32 -5.84
C GLY A 278 12.09 -9.41 -6.74
N ILE A 279 13.30 -9.86 -7.08
CA ILE A 279 14.15 -9.22 -8.07
C ILE A 279 13.50 -9.36 -9.46
N ASP A 280 13.51 -8.30 -10.27
CA ASP A 280 13.12 -8.43 -11.67
C ASP A 280 14.20 -9.15 -12.48
N GLU A 281 13.97 -10.43 -12.78
CA GLU A 281 14.89 -11.28 -13.54
C GLU A 281 15.13 -10.81 -14.98
N LYS A 282 14.23 -9.99 -15.54
CA LYS A 282 14.37 -9.43 -16.90
C LYS A 282 15.15 -8.12 -16.92
N TYR A 283 15.48 -7.57 -15.76
CA TYR A 283 16.25 -6.33 -15.69
C TYR A 283 17.71 -6.59 -16.08
N VAL A 284 18.22 -5.77 -16.98
CA VAL A 284 19.63 -5.75 -17.35
C VAL A 284 20.33 -4.72 -16.46
N PRO A 285 21.26 -5.13 -15.58
CA PRO A 285 21.94 -4.20 -14.68
C PRO A 285 22.70 -3.13 -15.44
N VAL A 286 22.72 -1.91 -14.88
CA VAL A 286 23.50 -0.80 -15.45
C VAL A 286 24.99 -1.16 -15.43
N PRO A 287 25.77 -0.78 -16.46
CA PRO A 287 27.21 -1.01 -16.46
C PRO A 287 27.86 -0.24 -15.32
N LEU A 288 28.91 -0.81 -14.71
CA LEU A 288 29.72 -0.11 -13.73
C LEU A 288 30.54 0.98 -14.42
N THR A 289 30.17 2.25 -14.25
CA THR A 289 30.90 3.41 -14.79
C THR A 289 31.33 4.34 -13.64
N PRO A 290 32.43 5.09 -13.78
CA PRO A 290 32.84 6.06 -12.76
C PRO A 290 31.73 7.07 -12.42
N ASP A 291 30.94 7.48 -13.41
CA ASP A 291 29.85 8.44 -13.25
C ASP A 291 28.70 7.96 -12.34
N LEU A 292 28.55 6.64 -12.13
CA LEU A 292 27.55 6.09 -11.18
C LEU A 292 27.89 6.45 -9.72
N PHE A 293 29.15 6.77 -9.44
CA PHE A 293 29.68 7.07 -8.11
C PHE A 293 30.50 8.37 -8.12
N ALA A 294 30.10 9.34 -8.94
CA ALA A 294 30.67 10.68 -8.93
C ALA A 294 30.30 11.38 -7.61
N PHE A 295 31.27 11.44 -6.72
CA PHE A 295 31.18 12.11 -5.43
C PHE A 295 32.01 13.39 -5.49
N HIS A 296 31.43 14.50 -5.04
CA HIS A 296 32.09 15.80 -5.05
C HIS A 296 32.15 16.38 -3.64
N GLU A 297 32.74 17.57 -3.50
CA GLU A 297 32.78 18.32 -2.25
C GLU A 297 31.38 18.57 -1.62
N ASP A 298 30.30 18.42 -2.38
CA ASP A 298 28.91 18.50 -1.90
C ASP A 298 28.58 17.44 -0.84
N LEU A 299 29.31 16.31 -0.80
CA LEU A 299 29.21 15.33 0.28
C LEU A 299 29.73 15.83 1.63
N CYS A 300 30.54 16.89 1.63
CA CYS A 300 30.98 17.58 2.83
C CYS A 300 29.98 18.63 3.30
N ALA A 301 28.83 18.77 2.63
CA ALA A 301 27.74 19.60 3.09
C ALA A 301 27.38 19.25 4.54
N THR A 302 27.16 20.31 5.32
CA THR A 302 26.73 20.24 6.73
C THR A 302 25.23 19.96 6.85
N GLU A 303 24.48 20.06 5.75
CA GLU A 303 23.06 19.77 5.73
C GLU A 303 22.81 18.26 5.68
N GLU A 304 22.31 17.72 6.80
CA GLU A 304 22.02 16.29 6.96
C GLU A 304 21.08 15.74 5.88
N ALA A 305 20.10 16.53 5.42
CA ALA A 305 19.16 16.11 4.39
C ALA A 305 19.81 15.89 3.01
N ALA A 306 20.76 16.75 2.62
CA ALA A 306 21.51 16.60 1.38
C ALA A 306 22.39 15.34 1.42
N LEU A 307 23.07 15.12 2.55
CA LEU A 307 23.88 13.92 2.78
C LEU A 307 23.05 12.63 2.72
N GLN A 308 21.89 12.62 3.38
CA GLN A 308 20.96 11.49 3.35
C GLN A 308 20.52 11.16 1.94
N ARG A 309 20.20 12.18 1.14
CA ARG A 309 19.83 12.00 -0.27
C ARG A 309 20.98 11.40 -1.09
N SER A 310 22.22 11.85 -0.90
CA SER A 310 23.37 11.29 -1.62
C SER A 310 23.63 9.83 -1.25
N LYS A 311 23.52 9.47 0.05
CA LYS A 311 23.60 8.06 0.51
C LYS A 311 22.50 7.19 -0.13
N GLN A 312 21.28 7.71 -0.24
CA GLN A 312 20.18 6.98 -0.85
C GLN A 312 20.34 6.80 -2.37
N LYS A 313 20.90 7.80 -3.07
CA LYS A 313 21.27 7.66 -4.49
C LYS A 313 22.34 6.59 -4.70
N LEU A 314 23.35 6.56 -3.83
CA LEU A 314 24.35 5.49 -3.81
C LEU A 314 23.69 4.11 -3.66
N LEU A 315 22.78 3.95 -2.69
CA LEU A 315 22.03 2.70 -2.50
C LEU A 315 21.29 2.27 -3.76
N ILE A 316 20.56 3.19 -4.41
CA ILE A 316 19.83 2.90 -5.65
C ILE A 316 20.79 2.46 -6.76
N ASN A 317 21.88 3.20 -6.96
CA ASN A 317 22.88 2.90 -8.00
C ASN A 317 23.53 1.53 -7.79
N LEU A 318 23.88 1.20 -6.54
CA LEU A 318 24.44 -0.11 -6.18
C LEU A 318 23.47 -1.26 -6.47
N VAL A 319 22.20 -1.12 -6.11
CA VAL A 319 21.19 -2.16 -6.36
C VAL A 319 20.87 -2.26 -7.86
N LYS A 320 20.85 -1.16 -8.60
CA LYS A 320 20.70 -1.16 -10.06
C LYS A 320 21.89 -1.78 -10.79
N TYR A 321 23.09 -1.64 -10.24
CA TYR A 321 24.30 -2.26 -10.77
C TYR A 321 24.39 -3.76 -10.40
N LYS A 322 24.03 -4.11 -9.17
CA LYS A 322 24.06 -5.47 -8.64
C LYS A 322 22.75 -5.80 -7.91
N PRO A 323 21.67 -6.21 -8.61
CA PRO A 323 20.38 -6.51 -7.99
C PRO A 323 20.44 -7.63 -6.93
N THR A 324 21.42 -8.52 -7.06
CA THR A 324 21.70 -9.63 -6.13
C THR A 324 22.57 -9.25 -4.94
N ILE A 325 22.90 -7.96 -4.77
CA ILE A 325 23.72 -7.50 -3.64
C ILE A 325 23.10 -7.93 -2.30
N THR A 326 23.94 -8.55 -1.46
CA THR A 326 23.54 -9.01 -0.12
C THR A 326 23.59 -7.87 0.88
N GLU A 327 22.98 -8.07 2.04
CA GLU A 327 23.02 -7.09 3.12
C GLU A 327 24.45 -6.90 3.64
N GLU A 328 25.27 -7.97 3.73
CA GLU A 328 26.67 -7.84 4.13
C GLU A 328 27.49 -7.04 3.12
N GLN A 329 27.36 -7.34 1.82
CA GLN A 329 28.05 -6.61 0.76
C GLN A 329 27.65 -5.13 0.76
N LEU A 330 26.36 -4.84 0.92
CA LEU A 330 25.87 -3.47 0.99
C LEU A 330 26.45 -2.73 2.21
N LYS A 331 26.49 -3.38 3.38
CA LYS A 331 27.08 -2.83 4.59
C LYS A 331 28.57 -2.49 4.40
N THR A 332 29.36 -3.41 3.84
CA THR A 332 30.79 -3.17 3.56
C THR A 332 31.01 -1.98 2.63
N ILE A 333 30.21 -1.86 1.57
CA ILE A 333 30.31 -0.71 0.64
C ILE A 333 29.94 0.60 1.34
N ILE A 334 28.89 0.60 2.16
CA ILE A 334 28.47 1.80 2.91
C ILE A 334 29.56 2.22 3.91
N GLU A 335 30.20 1.28 4.61
CA GLU A 335 31.31 1.56 5.53
C GLU A 335 32.52 2.16 4.80
N SER A 336 32.84 1.63 3.62
CA SER A 336 33.89 2.18 2.74
C SER A 336 33.54 3.61 2.27
N PHE A 337 32.28 3.85 1.89
CA PHE A 337 31.80 5.18 1.52
C PHE A 337 31.90 6.18 2.68
N ILE A 338 31.50 5.78 3.89
CA ILE A 338 31.58 6.64 5.09
C ILE A 338 33.05 6.99 5.38
N THR A 339 33.94 5.99 5.33
CA THR A 339 35.39 6.18 5.55
C THR A 339 35.99 7.16 4.56
N MET A 340 35.70 6.99 3.26
CA MET A 340 36.15 7.89 2.20
C MET A 340 35.67 9.32 2.45
N ARG A 341 34.37 9.50 2.74
CA ARG A 341 33.81 10.82 3.01
C ARG A 341 34.49 11.48 4.20
N GLU A 342 34.66 10.76 5.31
CA GLU A 342 35.32 11.30 6.50
C GLU A 342 36.77 11.70 6.25
N LYS A 343 37.48 10.94 5.41
CA LYS A 343 38.84 11.25 4.97
C LYS A 343 38.85 12.53 4.13
N CYS A 344 38.03 12.60 3.09
CA CYS A 344 38.06 13.72 2.15
C CYS A 344 37.48 15.02 2.68
N CYS A 345 36.48 14.97 3.57
CA CYS A 345 35.97 16.17 4.23
C CYS A 345 36.89 16.73 5.33
N LYS A 346 38.01 16.06 5.63
CA LYS A 346 39.09 16.56 6.49
C LYS A 346 40.32 17.02 5.70
N ALA A 347 40.34 16.80 4.38
CA ALA A 347 41.46 17.19 3.52
C ALA A 347 41.40 18.69 3.21
N GLU A 348 42.56 19.31 2.94
CA GLU A 348 42.62 20.74 2.58
C GLU A 348 41.95 21.03 1.22
N ASN A 349 42.01 20.06 0.29
CA ASN A 349 41.35 20.13 -1.01
C ASN A 349 40.41 18.92 -1.16
N HIS A 350 39.12 19.16 -0.91
CA HIS A 350 38.09 18.12 -0.95
C HIS A 350 37.99 17.47 -2.33
N GLU A 351 37.95 18.27 -3.40
CA GLU A 351 37.71 17.78 -4.76
C GLU A 351 38.85 16.90 -5.27
N THR A 352 40.10 17.28 -4.99
CA THR A 352 41.26 16.44 -5.31
C THR A 352 41.20 15.11 -4.54
N CYS A 353 40.88 15.16 -3.24
CA CYS A 353 40.76 13.93 -2.45
C CYS A 353 39.65 13.01 -2.97
N PHE A 354 38.46 13.55 -3.27
CA PHE A 354 37.37 12.74 -3.82
C PHE A 354 37.75 12.15 -5.18
N GLY A 355 38.45 12.90 -6.04
CA GLY A 355 38.95 12.37 -7.31
C GLY A 355 39.85 11.13 -7.16
N GLU A 356 40.73 11.12 -6.16
CA GLU A 356 41.60 9.98 -5.85
C GLU A 356 40.85 8.82 -5.18
N GLU A 357 40.09 9.11 -4.13
CA GLU A 357 39.39 8.08 -3.34
C GLU A 357 38.23 7.43 -4.08
N VAL A 358 37.56 8.14 -4.99
CA VAL A 358 36.52 7.57 -5.86
C VAL A 358 37.08 6.44 -6.71
N ALA A 359 38.32 6.56 -7.21
CA ALA A 359 38.96 5.49 -7.98
C ALA A 359 39.21 4.24 -7.12
N HIS A 360 39.62 4.42 -5.86
CA HIS A 360 39.78 3.33 -4.90
C HIS A 360 38.44 2.68 -4.54
N PHE A 361 37.41 3.48 -4.27
CA PHE A 361 36.06 3.02 -3.98
C PHE A 361 35.45 2.25 -5.16
N PHE A 362 35.63 2.76 -6.37
CA PHE A 362 35.20 2.10 -7.61
C PHE A 362 35.87 0.74 -7.79
N SER A 363 37.18 0.65 -7.55
CA SER A 363 37.93 -0.60 -7.57
C SER A 363 37.36 -1.61 -6.56
N HIS A 364 37.04 -1.16 -5.34
CA HIS A 364 36.42 -2.00 -4.32
C HIS A 364 35.06 -2.57 -4.77
N ILE A 365 34.18 -1.75 -5.36
CA ILE A 365 32.89 -2.20 -5.91
C ILE A 365 33.09 -3.22 -7.04
N SER A 366 34.12 -3.03 -7.88
CA SER A 366 34.43 -3.93 -8.98
C SER A 366 34.84 -5.34 -8.50
N LEU A 367 35.51 -5.44 -7.35
CA LEU A 367 35.90 -6.72 -6.74
C LEU A 367 34.69 -7.48 -6.19
N ILE A 368 33.65 -6.79 -5.71
CA ILE A 368 32.40 -7.41 -5.27
C ILE A 368 31.66 -8.11 -6.44
N LYS A 369 32.00 -7.77 -7.70
CA LYS A 369 31.49 -8.46 -8.90
C LYS A 369 32.07 -9.87 -9.06
N SER A 370 33.34 -10.08 -8.70
CA SER A 370 34.07 -11.31 -9.02
C SER A 370 33.67 -12.49 -8.12
N GLU A 371 33.32 -12.23 -6.87
CA GLU A 371 32.91 -13.28 -5.91
C GLU A 371 31.65 -14.04 -6.32
N SER A 372 30.79 -13.44 -7.15
CA SER A 372 29.55 -14.08 -7.64
C SER A 372 29.80 -15.10 -8.76
N LEU A 373 30.99 -15.09 -9.39
CA LEU A 373 31.37 -15.99 -10.47
C LEU A 373 32.30 -17.13 -10.01
N VAL A 374 32.88 -17.03 -8.80
CA VAL A 374 33.80 -18.05 -8.27
C VAL A 374 33.03 -19.25 -7.68
N GLY A 375 31.75 -19.12 -7.36
CA GLY A 375 30.91 -20.20 -6.81
C GLY A 375 30.31 -21.18 -7.84
N LEU A 376 30.60 -21.03 -9.14
CA LEU A 376 30.08 -21.90 -10.23
C LEU A 376 31.17 -22.70 -10.97
N LYS A 377 32.41 -22.68 -10.45
CA LYS A 377 33.49 -23.57 -10.90
C LYS A 377 34.26 -24.12 -9.70
N ALA A 378 33.74 -25.19 -9.11
CA ALA A 378 34.51 -26.22 -8.42
C ALA A 378 33.71 -27.52 -8.47
#